data_AF-A0AAE0QW49-F1
#
_entry.id   AF-A0AAE0QW49-F1
#
_cell.length_a   1.000
_cell.length_b   1.000
_cell.length_c   1.000
_cell.angle_alpha   90.00
_cell.angle_beta   90.00
_cell.angle_gamma   90.00
#
_symmetry.space_group_name_H-M   'P 1'
#
loop_
_entity.id
_entity.type
_entity.pdbx_description
1 polymer ?
#
loop_
_entity_poly.entity_id
_entity_poly.type
_entity_poly.pdbx_seq_one_letter_code
_entity_poly.pdbx_strand_id
1 'polypeptide(L)'
;MMFADDIVICSESREQVEENLERWRFALERRGMKVSRSKTEYMCVNEREGSGTVRLQGEEVKKVQEFKYLGSTVQSNGECGKEVKKRVQAGWNGWRKVSGVLCDQKISARIKGKVYRTVVRAAMLYGLETASLRKRQESELEVAELKMLRFFLGVTRLDRIRNEYIRGTAHVGRLGDKVREARLRWFGPVQRREMVVNMKVDTQDFKNL
;
A
#
# COMPACT_ATOMS: atom_id res chain seq x y z
N MET A 1 -13.53 4.93 -4.36
CA MET A 1 -12.36 4.80 -5.27
C MET A 1 -12.62 3.67 -6.24
N MET A 2 -12.19 3.80 -7.50
CA MET A 2 -12.38 2.77 -8.52
C MET A 2 -11.08 2.57 -9.29
N PHE A 3 -10.76 1.31 -9.60
CA PHE A 3 -9.66 0.95 -10.48
C PHE A 3 -10.02 -0.34 -11.21
N ALA A 4 -10.08 -0.29 -12.55
CA ALA A 4 -10.58 -1.40 -13.37
C ALA A 4 -11.93 -1.94 -12.83
N ASP A 5 -11.98 -3.20 -12.40
CA ASP A 5 -13.13 -3.87 -11.81
C ASP A 5 -13.25 -3.72 -10.28
N ASP A 6 -12.20 -3.21 -9.61
CA ASP A 6 -12.20 -3.02 -8.16
C ASP A 6 -12.83 -1.67 -7.76
N ILE A 7 -13.91 -1.73 -6.96
CA ILE A 7 -14.61 -0.55 -6.43
C ILE A 7 -14.59 -0.58 -4.90
N VAL A 8 -14.21 0.54 -4.29
CA VAL A 8 -14.27 0.76 -2.84
C VAL A 8 -15.19 1.92 -2.53
N ILE A 9 -16.19 1.65 -1.72
CA ILE A 9 -17.16 2.63 -1.20
C ILE A 9 -16.82 2.86 0.28
N CYS A 10 -16.81 4.13 0.70
CA CYS A 10 -16.61 4.51 2.09
C CYS A 10 -17.71 5.49 2.48
N SER A 11 -18.32 5.26 3.64
CA SER A 11 -19.34 6.14 4.21
C SER A 11 -19.25 6.10 5.73
N GLU A 12 -19.83 7.09 6.40
CA GLU A 12 -19.76 7.20 7.86
C GLU A 12 -20.78 6.31 8.57
N SER A 13 -21.85 5.90 7.87
CA SER A 13 -22.90 5.02 8.38
C SER A 13 -23.04 3.76 7.51
N ARG A 14 -23.53 2.67 8.12
CA ARG A 14 -23.74 1.40 7.43
C ARG A 14 -24.88 1.50 6.41
N GLU A 15 -25.93 2.24 6.77
CA GLU A 15 -27.11 2.49 5.93
C GLU A 15 -26.69 3.22 4.65
N GLN A 16 -25.78 4.19 4.75
CA GLN A 16 -25.21 4.87 3.58
C GLN A 16 -24.37 3.91 2.73
N VAL A 17 -23.63 2.99 3.35
CA VAL A 17 -22.89 1.97 2.58
C VAL A 17 -23.85 1.08 1.81
N GLU A 18 -24.92 0.57 2.44
CA GLU A 18 -25.94 -0.26 1.77
C GLU A 18 -26.61 0.49 0.62
N GLU A 19 -27.06 1.73 0.87
CA GLU A 19 -27.70 2.55 -0.16
C GLU A 19 -26.76 2.81 -1.34
N ASN A 20 -25.50 3.14 -1.06
CA ASN A 20 -24.50 3.37 -2.10
C ASN A 20 -24.19 2.08 -2.86
N LEU A 21 -24.08 0.93 -2.16
CA LEU A 21 -23.83 -0.36 -2.77
C LEU A 21 -24.95 -0.73 -3.76
N GLU A 22 -26.20 -0.49 -3.39
CA GLU A 22 -27.35 -0.72 -4.25
C GLU A 22 -27.37 0.23 -5.45
N ARG A 23 -27.14 1.54 -5.22
CA ARG A 23 -27.03 2.52 -6.31
C ARG A 23 -25.95 2.11 -7.33
N TRP A 24 -24.79 1.65 -6.84
CA TRP A 24 -23.71 1.14 -7.70
C TRP A 24 -24.12 -0.12 -8.46
N ARG A 25 -24.75 -1.08 -7.78
CA ARG A 25 -25.27 -2.30 -8.40
C ARG A 25 -26.22 -1.97 -9.56
N PHE A 26 -27.22 -1.13 -9.33
CA PHE A 26 -28.16 -0.70 -10.38
C PHE A 26 -27.46 -0.01 -11.55
N ALA A 27 -26.50 0.87 -11.28
CA ALA A 27 -25.75 1.57 -12.33
C ALA A 27 -24.90 0.61 -13.19
N LEU A 28 -24.27 -0.39 -12.56
CA LEU A 28 -23.47 -1.42 -13.24
C LEU A 28 -24.34 -2.39 -14.04
N GLU A 29 -25.45 -2.85 -13.47
CA GLU A 29 -26.40 -3.77 -14.11
C GLU A 29 -27.04 -3.15 -15.36
N ARG A 30 -27.37 -1.84 -15.32
CA ARG A 30 -27.85 -1.10 -16.49
C ARG A 30 -26.84 -1.04 -17.65
N ARG A 31 -25.57 -1.33 -17.38
CA ARG A 31 -24.47 -1.39 -18.36
C ARG A 31 -24.03 -2.82 -18.67
N GLY A 32 -24.80 -3.82 -18.26
CA GLY A 32 -24.49 -5.24 -18.51
C GLY A 32 -23.41 -5.82 -17.60
N MET A 33 -22.98 -5.10 -16.56
CA MET A 33 -22.02 -5.61 -15.56
C MET A 33 -22.76 -6.18 -14.35
N LYS A 34 -22.26 -7.30 -13.80
CA LYS A 34 -22.82 -7.93 -12.60
C LYS A 34 -21.85 -7.80 -11.43
N VAL A 35 -22.36 -7.44 -10.27
CA VAL A 35 -21.58 -7.40 -9.02
C VAL A 35 -21.39 -8.83 -8.52
N SER A 36 -20.14 -9.21 -8.25
CA SER A 36 -19.80 -10.54 -7.74
C SER A 36 -20.01 -10.61 -6.23
N ARG A 37 -21.12 -11.20 -5.79
CA ARG A 37 -21.46 -11.33 -4.36
C ARG A 37 -20.39 -12.03 -3.53
N SER A 38 -19.75 -13.07 -4.08
CA SER A 38 -18.70 -13.84 -3.39
C SER A 38 -17.40 -13.06 -3.19
N LYS A 39 -17.17 -12.00 -3.99
CA LYS A 39 -16.00 -11.12 -3.89
C LYS A 39 -16.31 -9.83 -3.13
N THR A 40 -17.58 -9.46 -2.98
CA THR A 40 -17.99 -8.29 -2.21
C THR A 40 -17.80 -8.55 -0.72
N GLU A 41 -16.96 -7.74 -0.09
CA GLU A 41 -16.69 -7.77 1.34
C GLU A 41 -16.87 -6.38 1.94
N TYR A 42 -17.25 -6.29 3.21
CA TYR A 42 -17.34 -5.03 3.93
C TYR A 42 -16.52 -5.05 5.22
N MET A 43 -16.05 -3.88 5.64
CA MET A 43 -15.25 -3.71 6.85
C MET A 43 -15.68 -2.44 7.58
N CYS A 44 -15.85 -2.53 8.90
CA CYS A 44 -16.04 -1.36 9.76
C CYS A 44 -14.70 -0.99 10.41
N VAL A 45 -14.32 0.29 10.35
CA VAL A 45 -13.09 0.78 10.96
C VAL A 45 -13.42 1.36 12.35
N ASN A 46 -12.66 0.98 13.37
CA ASN A 46 -12.78 1.46 14.77
C ASN A 46 -14.13 1.18 15.48
N GLU A 47 -14.86 0.17 15.03
CA GLU A 47 -16.15 -0.21 15.63
C GLU A 47 -15.94 -1.06 16.90
N ARG A 48 -16.51 -0.61 18.04
CA ARG A 48 -16.34 -1.28 19.35
C ARG A 48 -17.41 -2.33 19.64
N GLU A 49 -18.60 -2.21 19.06
CA GLU A 49 -19.73 -3.14 19.28
C GLU A 49 -20.47 -3.38 17.95
N GLY A 50 -20.62 -4.66 17.60
CA GLY A 50 -21.23 -5.10 16.35
C GLY A 50 -22.67 -5.54 16.57
N SER A 51 -23.64 -4.81 16.01
CA SER A 51 -25.01 -5.32 15.92
C SER A 51 -25.68 -5.13 14.55
N GLY A 52 -24.93 -4.77 13.51
CA GLY A 52 -25.49 -4.57 12.17
C GLY A 52 -24.67 -5.22 11.08
N THR A 53 -25.40 -5.79 10.12
CA THR A 53 -24.88 -6.44 8.93
C THR A 53 -25.17 -5.55 7.73
N VAL A 54 -24.27 -5.55 6.73
CA VAL A 54 -24.47 -4.83 5.47
C VAL A 54 -25.09 -5.82 4.49
N ARG A 55 -26.17 -5.43 3.82
CA ARG A 55 -26.89 -6.27 2.86
C ARG A 55 -26.73 -5.76 1.42
N LEU A 56 -26.66 -6.70 0.49
CA LEU A 56 -26.73 -6.48 -0.96
C LEU A 56 -27.84 -7.37 -1.51
N GLN A 57 -28.85 -6.78 -2.13
CA GLN A 57 -30.03 -7.48 -2.64
C GLN A 57 -30.74 -8.30 -1.54
N GLY A 58 -30.72 -7.81 -0.30
CA GLY A 58 -31.31 -8.49 0.87
C GLY A 58 -30.45 -9.58 1.50
N GLU A 59 -29.32 -9.96 0.89
CA GLU A 59 -28.38 -10.95 1.43
C GLU A 59 -27.23 -10.27 2.19
N GLU A 60 -26.77 -10.91 3.26
CA GLU A 60 -25.65 -10.40 4.06
C GLU A 60 -24.32 -10.48 3.30
N VAL A 61 -23.65 -9.34 3.20
CA VAL A 61 -22.29 -9.23 2.66
C VAL A 61 -21.31 -9.73 3.72
N LYS A 62 -20.24 -10.40 3.29
CA LYS A 62 -19.23 -10.92 4.20
C LYS A 62 -18.50 -9.79 4.94
N LYS A 63 -18.56 -9.80 6.27
CA LYS A 63 -17.76 -8.91 7.14
C LYS A 63 -16.31 -9.40 7.23
N VAL A 64 -15.35 -8.52 7.02
CA VAL A 64 -13.91 -8.80 7.17
C VAL A 64 -13.23 -7.82 8.12
N GLN A 65 -12.17 -8.28 8.78
CA GLN A 65 -11.29 -7.42 9.61
C GLN A 65 -10.09 -6.86 8.84
N GLU A 66 -9.82 -7.41 7.67
CA GLU A 66 -8.70 -7.06 6.83
C GLU A 66 -9.19 -6.97 5.38
N PHE A 67 -9.00 -5.81 4.76
CA PHE A 67 -9.41 -5.55 3.38
C PHE A 67 -8.17 -5.34 2.51
N LYS A 68 -8.09 -6.03 1.37
CA LYS A 68 -6.99 -5.89 0.41
C LYS A 68 -7.47 -5.08 -0.79
N TYR A 69 -6.80 -3.99 -1.10
CA TYR A 69 -7.10 -3.16 -2.26
C TYR A 69 -5.80 -2.77 -2.97
N LEU A 70 -5.68 -3.09 -4.27
CA LEU A 70 -4.52 -2.77 -5.11
C LEU A 70 -3.15 -3.14 -4.49
N GLY A 71 -3.13 -4.27 -3.77
CA GLY A 71 -1.94 -4.79 -3.10
C GLY A 71 -1.62 -4.15 -1.74
N SER A 72 -2.41 -3.18 -1.26
CA SER A 72 -2.33 -2.62 0.08
C SER A 72 -3.37 -3.26 0.99
N THR A 73 -2.98 -3.53 2.25
CA THR A 73 -3.87 -4.11 3.26
C THR A 73 -4.31 -3.03 4.25
N VAL A 74 -5.62 -2.90 4.48
CA VAL A 74 -6.21 -2.05 5.51
C VAL A 74 -6.82 -2.93 6.60
N GLN A 75 -6.54 -2.61 7.87
CA GLN A 75 -7.09 -3.34 9.02
C GLN A 75 -8.21 -2.53 9.70
N SER A 76 -9.22 -3.22 10.23
CA SER A 76 -10.35 -2.60 10.93
C SER A 76 -9.93 -1.81 12.18
N ASN A 77 -8.83 -2.19 12.83
CA ASN A 77 -8.26 -1.49 13.99
C ASN A 77 -7.34 -0.32 13.61
N GLY A 78 -7.20 0.00 12.32
CA GLY A 78 -6.32 1.06 11.82
C GLY A 78 -4.83 0.78 11.99
N GLU A 79 -4.43 -0.44 12.37
CA GLU A 79 -3.02 -0.81 12.47
C GLU A 79 -2.42 -1.05 11.09
N CYS A 80 -1.15 -0.64 10.91
CA CYS A 80 -0.38 -0.87 9.70
C CYS A 80 0.78 -1.85 9.91
N GLY A 81 0.83 -2.55 11.05
CA GLY A 81 1.93 -3.47 11.38
C GLY A 81 2.07 -4.62 10.37
N LYS A 82 0.95 -5.18 9.90
CA LYS A 82 0.97 -6.23 8.87
C LYS A 82 1.50 -5.71 7.54
N GLU A 83 1.07 -4.52 7.12
CA GLU A 83 1.53 -3.88 5.89
C GLU A 83 3.04 -3.62 5.93
N VAL A 84 3.55 -3.10 7.05
CA VAL A 84 4.99 -2.88 7.25
C VAL A 84 5.79 -4.17 7.11
N LYS A 85 5.35 -5.26 7.76
CA LYS A 85 5.99 -6.58 7.63
C LYS A 85 5.99 -7.08 6.19
N LYS A 86 4.87 -6.93 5.49
CA LYS A 86 4.73 -7.28 4.07
C LYS A 86 5.73 -6.49 3.21
N ARG A 87 5.92 -5.21 3.48
CA ARG A 87 6.89 -4.36 2.77
C ARG A 87 8.35 -4.70 3.08
N VAL A 88 8.66 -5.01 4.33
CA VAL A 88 9.98 -5.55 4.70
C VAL A 88 10.26 -6.84 3.93
N GLN A 89 9.29 -7.77 3.86
CA GLN A 89 9.44 -9.00 3.12
C GLN A 89 9.61 -8.76 1.61
N ALA A 90 8.83 -7.83 1.02
CA ALA A 90 8.97 -7.44 -0.38
C ALA A 90 10.37 -6.86 -0.66
N GLY A 91 10.89 -6.03 0.25
CA GLY A 91 12.27 -5.53 0.20
C GLY A 91 13.29 -6.67 0.19
N TRP A 92 13.18 -7.64 1.11
CA TRP A 92 14.08 -8.80 1.15
C TRP A 92 13.99 -9.67 -0.11
N ASN A 93 12.78 -9.87 -0.65
CA ASN A 93 12.60 -10.60 -1.90
C ASN A 93 13.29 -9.86 -3.07
N GLY A 94 13.12 -8.54 -3.15
CA GLY A 94 13.83 -7.71 -4.13
C GLY A 94 15.34 -7.82 -3.96
N TRP A 95 15.84 -7.73 -2.73
CA TRP A 95 17.26 -7.83 -2.40
C TRP A 95 17.85 -9.17 -2.85
N ARG A 96 17.15 -10.29 -2.59
CA ARG A 96 17.58 -11.63 -3.03
C ARG A 96 17.69 -11.71 -4.55
N LYS A 97 16.75 -11.12 -5.30
CA LYS A 97 16.79 -11.11 -6.78
C LYS A 97 18.02 -10.39 -7.34
N VAL A 98 18.48 -9.32 -6.68
CA VAL A 98 19.66 -8.54 -7.11
C VAL A 98 20.93 -8.88 -6.33
N SER A 99 20.91 -9.97 -5.56
CA SER A 99 22.01 -10.37 -4.68
C SER A 99 23.31 -10.63 -5.44
N GLY A 100 23.25 -11.13 -6.68
CA GLY A 100 24.44 -11.30 -7.52
C GLY A 100 25.22 -9.99 -7.72
N VAL A 101 24.52 -8.87 -7.89
CA VAL A 101 25.14 -7.54 -8.03
C VAL A 101 25.51 -6.93 -6.67
N LEU A 102 24.67 -7.14 -5.66
CA LEU A 102 24.89 -6.58 -4.32
C LEU A 102 26.05 -7.27 -3.59
N CYS A 103 26.22 -8.58 -3.76
CA CYS A 103 27.25 -9.36 -3.09
C CYS A 103 28.59 -9.41 -3.85
N ASP A 104 28.64 -8.94 -5.10
CA ASP A 104 29.89 -8.90 -5.87
C ASP A 104 30.86 -7.85 -5.32
N GLN A 105 32.05 -8.27 -4.91
CA GLN A 105 33.09 -7.40 -4.37
C GLN A 105 33.73 -6.48 -5.42
N LYS A 106 33.63 -6.83 -6.71
CA LYS A 106 34.16 -6.01 -7.82
C LYS A 106 33.29 -4.77 -8.08
N ILE A 107 32.05 -4.78 -7.59
CA ILE A 107 31.09 -3.70 -7.82
C ILE A 107 31.21 -2.67 -6.71
N SER A 108 31.40 -1.40 -7.08
CA SER A 108 31.52 -0.31 -6.11
C SER A 108 30.25 -0.14 -5.27
N ALA A 109 30.43 0.27 -4.00
CA ALA A 109 29.33 0.53 -3.08
C ALA A 109 28.30 1.54 -3.63
N ARG A 110 28.75 2.50 -4.45
CA ARG A 110 27.88 3.48 -5.12
C ARG A 110 26.92 2.83 -6.11
N ILE A 111 27.38 1.86 -6.89
CA ILE A 111 26.53 1.12 -7.85
C ILE A 111 25.56 0.22 -7.07
N LYS A 112 26.04 -0.50 -6.05
CA LYS A 112 25.18 -1.30 -5.16
C LYS A 112 24.07 -0.45 -4.53
N GLY A 113 24.41 0.75 -4.08
CA GLY A 113 23.45 1.72 -3.58
C GLY A 113 22.40 2.17 -4.60
N LYS A 114 22.78 2.37 -5.86
CA LYS A 114 21.82 2.65 -6.96
C LYS A 114 20.83 1.50 -7.12
N VAL A 115 21.34 0.27 -7.22
CA VAL A 115 20.52 -0.95 -7.39
C VAL A 115 19.59 -1.16 -6.18
N TYR A 116 20.09 -0.94 -4.97
CA TYR A 116 19.27 -0.95 -3.77
C TYR A 116 18.11 0.06 -3.86
N ARG A 117 18.38 1.31 -4.27
CA ARG A 117 17.35 2.34 -4.36
C ARG A 117 16.28 2.01 -5.40
N THR A 118 16.66 1.41 -6.53
CA THR A 118 15.73 1.15 -7.63
C THR A 118 14.85 -0.08 -7.40
N VAL A 119 15.38 -1.14 -6.76
CA VAL A 119 14.65 -2.40 -6.59
C VAL A 119 14.14 -2.56 -5.16
N VAL A 120 15.06 -2.53 -4.20
CA VAL A 120 14.76 -2.89 -2.80
C VAL A 120 13.95 -1.80 -2.12
N ARG A 121 14.44 -0.56 -2.18
CA ARG A 121 13.74 0.57 -1.57
C ARG A 121 12.40 0.83 -2.22
N ALA A 122 12.31 0.75 -3.55
CA ALA A 122 11.03 0.91 -4.25
C ALA A 122 9.99 -0.10 -3.76
N ALA A 123 10.38 -1.37 -3.61
CA ALA A 123 9.50 -2.41 -3.06
C ALA A 123 9.09 -2.18 -1.60
N MET A 124 10.01 -1.65 -0.78
CA MET A 124 9.71 -1.29 0.62
C MET A 124 8.79 -0.08 0.74
N LEU A 125 8.94 0.92 -0.13
CA LEU A 125 8.18 2.17 -0.06
C LEU A 125 6.76 2.06 -0.62
N TYR A 126 6.52 1.16 -1.57
CA TYR A 126 5.20 1.01 -2.19
C TYR A 126 4.09 0.93 -1.13
N GLY A 127 3.05 1.76 -1.26
CA GLY A 127 1.87 1.72 -0.38
C GLY A 127 2.10 2.27 1.03
N LEU A 128 3.33 2.66 1.38
CA LEU A 128 3.61 3.33 2.66
C LEU A 128 3.22 4.81 2.65
N GLU A 129 3.05 5.40 1.46
CA GLU A 129 2.49 6.75 1.29
C GLU A 129 1.07 6.88 1.85
N THR A 130 0.28 5.81 1.82
CA THR A 130 -1.10 5.79 2.35
C THR A 130 -1.19 5.18 3.76
N ALA A 131 -0.09 4.66 4.30
CA ALA A 131 -0.07 3.99 5.59
C ALA A 131 0.21 4.97 6.73
N SER A 132 -0.58 4.89 7.81
CA SER A 132 -0.37 5.64 9.05
C SER A 132 0.74 5.01 9.90
N LEU A 133 2.00 5.26 9.54
CA LEU A 133 3.16 4.72 10.27
C LEU A 133 3.34 5.39 11.64
N ARG A 134 3.45 4.58 12.69
CA ARG A 134 3.89 4.96 14.03
C ARG A 134 5.43 4.89 14.10
N LYS A 135 6.03 5.59 15.07
CA LYS A 135 7.50 5.58 15.31
C LYS A 135 8.08 4.16 15.39
N ARG A 136 7.38 3.22 16.04
CA ARG A 136 7.81 1.81 16.15
C ARG A 136 7.98 1.15 14.76
N GLN A 137 7.07 1.42 13.84
CA GLN A 137 7.08 0.83 12.50
C GLN A 137 8.13 1.49 11.60
N GLU A 138 8.33 2.80 11.72
CA GLU A 138 9.44 3.48 11.06
C GLU A 138 10.79 2.89 11.49
N SER A 139 10.99 2.68 12.80
CA SER A 139 12.18 2.00 13.32
C SER A 139 12.35 0.58 12.77
N GLU A 140 11.27 -0.19 12.63
CA GLU A 140 11.32 -1.54 12.06
C GLU A 140 11.80 -1.53 10.61
N LEU A 141 11.30 -0.60 9.80
CA LEU A 141 11.71 -0.42 8.41
C LEU A 141 13.19 0.03 8.32
N GLU A 142 13.62 0.95 9.18
CA GLU A 142 15.02 1.39 9.22
C GLU A 142 15.98 0.28 9.65
N VAL A 143 15.59 -0.55 10.63
CA VAL A 143 16.37 -1.72 11.03
C VAL A 143 16.50 -2.71 9.88
N ALA A 144 15.43 -2.96 9.12
CA ALA A 144 15.47 -3.81 7.94
C ALA A 144 16.39 -3.25 6.85
N GLU A 145 16.27 -1.96 6.52
CA GLU A 145 17.16 -1.27 5.58
C GLU A 145 18.64 -1.42 6.00
N LEU A 146 18.95 -1.10 7.25
CA LEU A 146 20.31 -1.13 7.76
C LEU A 146 20.91 -2.53 7.78
N LYS A 147 20.11 -3.57 7.98
CA LYS A 147 20.54 -4.97 7.83
C LYS A 147 20.91 -5.28 6.38
N MET A 148 20.08 -4.89 5.42
CA MET A 148 20.35 -5.10 3.99
C MET A 148 21.60 -4.34 3.51
N LEU A 149 21.76 -3.07 3.94
CA LEU A 149 22.92 -2.24 3.60
C LEU A 149 24.22 -2.83 4.15
N ARG A 150 24.21 -3.23 5.43
CA ARG A 150 25.34 -3.89 6.08
C ARG A 150 25.77 -5.15 5.35
N PHE A 151 24.80 -5.99 4.96
CA PHE A 151 25.07 -7.25 4.29
C PHE A 151 25.87 -7.04 2.99
N PHE A 152 25.43 -6.15 2.10
CA PHE A 152 26.12 -5.98 0.81
C PHE A 152 27.42 -5.17 0.90
N LEU A 153 27.62 -4.43 2.00
CA LEU A 153 28.88 -3.75 2.31
C LEU A 153 29.87 -4.66 3.06
N GLY A 154 29.46 -5.89 3.43
CA GLY A 154 30.31 -6.80 4.19
C GLY A 154 30.59 -6.35 5.63
N VAL A 155 29.73 -5.50 6.19
CA VAL A 155 29.90 -4.92 7.54
C VAL A 155 29.00 -5.63 8.53
N THR A 156 29.56 -6.02 9.66
CA THR A 156 28.84 -6.64 10.77
C THR A 156 28.53 -5.62 11.87
N ARG A 157 27.81 -6.04 12.91
CA ARG A 157 27.61 -5.19 14.10
C ARG A 157 28.87 -5.07 14.96
N LEU A 158 29.81 -6.01 14.84
CA LEU A 158 31.05 -6.04 15.62
C LEU A 158 32.03 -4.94 15.18
N ASP A 159 31.93 -4.51 13.91
CA ASP A 159 32.77 -3.44 13.35
C ASP A 159 32.45 -2.06 13.95
N ARG A 160 31.37 -1.94 14.75
CA ARG A 160 30.93 -0.71 15.45
C ARG A 160 30.85 0.54 14.55
N ILE A 161 30.65 0.35 13.25
CA ILE A 161 30.49 1.43 12.28
C ILE A 161 29.14 2.13 12.49
N ARG A 162 29.15 3.46 12.58
CA ARG A 162 27.94 4.27 12.74
C ARG A 162 27.02 4.12 11.51
N ASN A 163 25.71 4.17 11.75
CA ASN A 163 24.69 4.00 10.70
C ASN A 163 24.79 5.07 9.60
N GLU A 164 25.21 6.28 9.96
CA GLU A 164 25.41 7.40 9.04
C GLU A 164 26.48 7.08 8.00
N TYR A 165 27.59 6.47 8.41
CA TYR A 165 28.66 6.06 7.48
C TYR A 165 28.21 4.95 6.55
N ILE A 166 27.49 3.94 7.04
CA ILE A 166 26.94 2.85 6.21
C ILE A 166 26.06 3.40 5.09
N ARG A 167 25.16 4.33 5.45
CA ARG A 167 24.28 5.01 4.50
C ARG A 167 25.06 5.92 3.55
N GLY A 168 26.05 6.66 4.05
CA GLY A 168 26.94 7.52 3.29
C GLY A 168 27.71 6.75 2.21
N THR A 169 28.34 5.63 2.58
CA THR A 169 29.10 4.76 1.66
C THR A 169 28.22 4.20 0.54
N ALA A 170 26.97 3.85 0.84
CA ALA A 170 26.02 3.41 -0.18
C ALA A 170 25.39 4.58 -0.97
N HIS A 171 25.59 5.84 -0.57
CA HIS A 171 24.87 7.02 -1.08
C HIS A 171 23.34 6.88 -0.95
N VAL A 172 22.89 6.41 0.20
CA VAL A 172 21.48 6.09 0.46
C VAL A 172 20.97 6.96 1.62
N GLY A 173 20.02 7.87 1.35
CA GLY A 173 19.39 8.68 2.42
C GLY A 173 18.55 7.83 3.38
N ARG A 174 18.07 8.38 4.51
CA ARG A 174 17.26 7.61 5.46
C ARG A 174 15.91 7.22 4.86
N LEU A 175 15.44 6.01 5.18
CA LEU A 175 14.16 5.53 4.67
C LEU A 175 12.98 6.38 5.17
N GLY A 176 12.97 6.80 6.43
CA GLY A 176 11.90 7.64 6.98
C GLY A 176 11.74 8.97 6.22
N ASP A 177 12.84 9.57 5.78
CA ASP A 177 12.82 10.78 4.95
C ASP A 177 12.17 10.48 3.59
N LYS A 178 12.48 9.33 3.00
CA LYS A 178 11.89 8.91 1.72
C LYS A 178 10.42 8.54 1.81
N VAL A 179 9.97 7.99 2.93
CA VAL A 179 8.55 7.80 3.20
C VAL A 179 7.84 9.17 3.26
N ARG A 180 8.41 10.14 3.97
CA ARG A 180 7.84 11.51 4.05
C ARG A 180 7.80 12.19 2.68
N GLU A 181 8.86 12.10 1.90
CA GLU A 181 8.89 12.60 0.52
C GLU A 181 7.82 11.92 -0.36
N ALA A 182 7.64 10.60 -0.24
CA ALA A 182 6.62 9.86 -0.98
C ALA A 182 5.20 10.32 -0.60
N ARG A 183 4.93 10.53 0.70
CA ARG A 183 3.66 11.09 1.19
C ARG A 183 3.38 12.47 0.63
N LEU A 184 4.35 13.38 0.68
CA LEU A 184 4.19 14.74 0.13
C LEU A 184 3.98 14.72 -1.39
N ARG A 185 4.70 13.86 -2.11
CA ARG A 185 4.51 13.66 -3.55
C ARG A 185 3.12 13.14 -3.88
N TRP A 186 2.59 12.22 -3.07
CA TRP A 186 1.24 11.68 -3.21
C TRP A 186 0.16 12.70 -2.87
N PHE A 187 0.39 13.54 -1.85
CA PHE A 187 -0.57 14.54 -1.39
C PHE A 187 -0.88 15.63 -2.42
N GLY A 188 0.11 16.07 -3.20
CA GLY A 188 -0.08 17.09 -4.23
C GLY A 188 -1.19 16.74 -5.25
N PRO A 189 -1.13 15.57 -5.91
CA PRO A 189 -2.21 15.08 -6.76
C PRO A 189 -3.56 14.94 -6.04
N VAL A 190 -3.57 14.52 -4.77
CA VAL A 190 -4.82 14.34 -3.99
C VAL A 190 -5.50 15.68 -3.74
N GLN A 191 -4.75 16.74 -3.41
CA GLN A 191 -5.32 18.08 -3.23
C GLN A 191 -5.84 18.71 -4.52
N ARG A 192 -5.24 18.37 -5.68
CA ARG A 192 -5.68 18.87 -6.99
C ARG A 192 -6.88 18.11 -7.54
N ARG A 193 -7.25 16.98 -6.95
CA ARG A 193 -8.55 16.37 -7.23
C ARG A 193 -9.59 17.22 -6.51
N GLU A 194 -10.52 17.82 -7.26
CA GLU A 194 -11.80 18.21 -6.68
C GLU A 194 -12.33 16.98 -5.91
N MET A 195 -12.94 17.16 -4.73
CA MET A 195 -13.75 16.09 -4.14
C MET A 195 -14.94 15.89 -5.07
N VAL A 196 -14.73 15.08 -6.11
CA VAL A 196 -15.75 14.76 -7.07
C VAL A 196 -16.70 13.77 -6.39
N VAL A 197 -17.63 14.29 -5.58
CA VAL A 197 -18.99 13.73 -5.48
C VAL A 197 -19.73 14.15 -6.76
N ASN A 198 -19.18 13.83 -7.92
CA ASN A 198 -19.88 13.97 -9.19
C ASN A 198 -19.65 12.69 -9.98
N MET A 199 -20.76 12.00 -10.25
CA MET A 199 -20.82 11.03 -11.33
C MET A 199 -20.34 11.72 -12.62
N LYS A 200 -19.13 11.43 -13.07
CA LYS A 200 -18.80 11.51 -14.49
C LYS A 200 -18.69 10.09 -14.99
N VAL A 201 -19.78 9.70 -15.62
CA VAL A 201 -19.86 8.47 -16.38
C VAL A 201 -19.55 8.86 -17.82
N ASP A 202 -18.29 8.70 -18.24
CA ASP A 202 -17.96 8.81 -19.66
C ASP A 202 -18.56 7.59 -20.37
N THR A 203 -19.65 7.83 -21.10
CA THR A 203 -20.04 6.98 -22.23
C THR A 203 -19.13 7.36 -23.39
N GLN A 204 -18.02 6.64 -23.54
CA GLN A 204 -17.42 6.54 -24.85
C GLN A 204 -18.27 5.58 -25.69
N ASP A 205 -18.80 6.15 -26.76
CA ASP A 205 -19.61 5.52 -27.79
C ASP A 205 -19.06 4.16 -28.23
N PHE A 206 -19.73 3.09 -27.83
CA PHE A 206 -19.72 1.88 -28.64
C PHE A 206 -20.67 2.13 -29.81
N LYS A 207 -20.09 2.61 -30.91
CA LYS A 207 -20.75 2.58 -32.23
C LYS A 207 -21.10 1.13 -32.55
N ASN A 208 -22.35 0.95 -32.97
CA ASN A 208 -22.94 -0.25 -33.54
C ASN A 208 -21.96 -1.05 -34.42
N LEU A 209 -21.86 -2.36 -34.13
CA LEU A 209 -22.08 -3.47 -35.07
C LEU A 209 -22.11 -4.79 -34.28
#